data_AF-A0A3C1GMZ2-F1
#
_entry.id   AF-A0A3C1GMZ2-F1
#
_cell.length_a   1.000
_cell.length_b   1.000
_cell.length_c   1.000
_cell.angle_alpha   90.00
_cell.angle_beta   90.00
_cell.angle_gamma   90.00
#
_symmetry.space_group_name_H-M   'P 1'
#
loop_
_entity.id
_entity.type
_entity.pdbx_description
1 polymer ?
#
loop_
_entity_poly.entity_id
_entity_poly.type
_entity_poly.pdbx_seq_one_letter_code
_entity_poly.pdbx_strand_id
1 'polypeptide(L)'
;MAEVLRATFRESDIVARVGGDEFAVLAIEAADASAERLRARLSRNLRAHNAQARRGYDLTVTAGIATFDPQRPAGVDALMAEADRSLYDLKRLRQQDRPGGA
;
A
#
# COMPACT_ATOMS: atom_id res chain seq x y z
N MET A 1 1.32 -11.10 -4.99
CA MET A 1 1.64 -9.76 -4.44
C MET A 1 2.80 -9.08 -5.15
N ALA A 2 3.99 -9.68 -5.22
CA ALA A 2 5.14 -9.07 -5.91
C ALA A 2 4.85 -8.66 -7.38
N GLU A 3 4.15 -9.49 -8.14
CA GLU A 3 3.69 -9.16 -9.51
C GLU A 3 2.75 -7.94 -9.56
N VAL A 4 1.81 -7.86 -8.61
CA VAL A 4 0.87 -6.73 -8.51
C VAL A 4 1.63 -5.44 -8.22
N LEU A 5 2.58 -5.47 -7.27
CA LEU A 5 3.40 -4.31 -6.95
C LEU A 5 4.25 -3.87 -8.14
N ARG A 6 4.91 -4.81 -8.84
CA ARG A 6 5.68 -4.51 -10.06
C ARG A 6 4.83 -3.92 -11.19
N ALA A 7 3.58 -4.36 -11.32
CA ALA A 7 2.65 -3.79 -12.30
C ALA A 7 2.05 -2.44 -11.85
N THR A 8 2.08 -2.15 -10.55
CA THR A 8 1.55 -0.92 -9.97
C THR A 8 2.58 0.20 -9.98
N PHE A 9 3.84 -0.08 -9.64
CA PHE A 9 4.87 0.94 -9.46
C PHE A 9 5.82 1.04 -10.65
N ARG A 10 6.41 2.21 -10.84
CA ARG A 10 7.34 2.48 -11.95
C ARG A 10 8.70 1.87 -11.65
N GLU A 11 9.55 1.78 -12.68
CA GLU A 11 10.94 1.35 -12.52
C GLU A 11 11.76 2.31 -11.64
N SER A 12 11.39 3.58 -11.60
CA SER A 12 11.97 4.60 -10.72
C SER A 12 11.50 4.51 -9.26
N ASP A 13 10.46 3.73 -8.96
CA ASP A 13 9.99 3.52 -7.60
C ASP A 13 10.75 2.34 -6.96
N ILE A 14 11.09 2.45 -5.67
CA ILE A 14 11.77 1.36 -4.95
C ILE A 14 10.71 0.49 -4.28
N VAL A 15 10.65 -0.78 -4.67
CA VAL A 15 9.79 -1.79 -4.04
C VAL A 15 10.64 -2.76 -3.23
N ALA A 16 10.42 -2.83 -1.92
CA ALA A 16 11.13 -3.72 -1.01
C ALA A 16 10.17 -4.66 -0.27
N ARG A 17 10.65 -5.87 0.03
CA ARG A 17 10.01 -6.79 0.98
C ARG A 17 10.72 -6.62 2.32
N VAL A 18 10.00 -6.17 3.34
CA VAL A 18 10.58 -5.84 4.65
C VAL A 18 10.68 -7.08 5.53
N GLY A 19 9.68 -7.96 5.45
CA GLY A 19 9.62 -9.23 6.17
C GLY A 19 8.32 -9.96 5.82
N GLY A 20 8.25 -11.29 6.01
CA GLY A 20 7.00 -12.03 5.86
C GLY A 20 6.19 -11.67 4.61
N ASP A 21 4.96 -11.20 4.78
CA ASP A 21 4.07 -10.67 3.74
C ASP A 21 4.05 -9.13 3.64
N GLU A 22 4.98 -8.46 4.32
CA GLU A 22 5.10 -7.00 4.41
C GLU A 22 5.99 -6.44 3.30
N PHE A 23 5.49 -5.38 2.65
CA PHE A 23 6.16 -4.68 1.57
C PHE A 23 6.16 -3.19 1.85
N ALA A 24 7.28 -2.53 1.52
CA ALA A 24 7.42 -1.09 1.53
C ALA A 24 7.67 -0.59 0.10
N VAL A 25 7.12 0.58 -0.22
CA VAL A 25 7.34 1.22 -1.52
C VAL A 25 7.70 2.69 -1.32
N LEU A 26 8.85 3.09 -1.86
CA LEU A 26 9.23 4.50 -1.97
C LEU A 26 8.91 4.98 -3.39
N ALA A 27 7.90 5.84 -3.50
CA ALA A 27 7.48 6.42 -4.77
C ALA A 27 8.15 7.79 -4.98
N ILE A 28 9.07 7.90 -5.94
CA ILE A 28 9.99 9.06 -6.08
C ILE A 28 9.33 10.24 -6.81
N GLU A 29 8.37 9.99 -7.71
CA GLU A 29 7.69 11.03 -8.50
C GLU A 29 6.26 11.31 -8.02
N ALA A 30 6.01 11.17 -6.73
CA ALA A 30 4.68 11.35 -6.15
C ALA A 30 4.18 12.81 -6.16
N ALA A 31 4.98 13.78 -6.61
CA ALA A 31 4.55 15.19 -6.75
C ALA A 31 3.25 15.32 -7.55
N ASP A 32 3.08 14.50 -8.60
CA ASP A 32 1.86 14.41 -9.41
C ASP A 32 1.02 13.16 -9.12
N ALA A 33 1.33 12.39 -8.08
CA ALA A 33 0.55 11.22 -7.65
C ALA A 33 0.20 11.32 -6.17
N SER A 34 -0.96 11.89 -5.86
CA SER A 34 -1.50 11.87 -4.50
C SER A 34 -1.60 10.44 -3.97
N ALA A 35 -1.50 10.28 -2.65
CA ALA A 35 -1.69 9.01 -1.96
C ALA A 35 -2.92 8.24 -2.48
N GLU A 36 -4.01 8.97 -2.76
CA GLU A 36 -5.24 8.41 -3.32
C GLU A 36 -5.07 7.81 -4.72
N ARG A 37 -4.33 8.46 -5.61
CA ARG A 37 -4.05 7.91 -6.96
C ARG A 37 -3.26 6.61 -6.87
N LEU A 38 -2.30 6.51 -5.95
CA LEU A 38 -1.54 5.29 -5.70
C LEU A 38 -2.45 4.17 -5.17
N ARG A 39 -3.33 4.48 -4.19
CA ARG A 39 -4.31 3.52 -3.65
C ARG A 39 -5.27 3.02 -4.74
N ALA A 40 -5.79 3.91 -5.58
CA ALA A 40 -6.70 3.56 -6.66
C ALA A 40 -6.01 2.66 -7.70
N ARG A 41 -4.76 2.98 -8.08
CA ARG A 41 -3.96 2.18 -9.01
C ARG A 41 -3.67 0.79 -8.46
N LEU A 42 -3.23 0.70 -7.20
CA LEU A 42 -2.98 -0.57 -6.52
C LEU A 42 -4.25 -1.42 -6.43
N SER A 43 -5.37 -0.82 -6.02
CA SER A 43 -6.65 -1.50 -5.89
C SER A 43 -7.16 -2.04 -7.23
N ARG A 44 -6.99 -1.28 -8.31
CA ARG A 44 -7.36 -1.71 -9.66
C ARG A 44 -6.53 -2.90 -10.12
N ASN A 45 -5.21 -2.85 -9.96
CA ASN A 45 -4.31 -3.93 -10.38
C ASN A 45 -4.52 -5.19 -9.54
N LEU A 46 -4.79 -5.05 -8.24
CA LEU A 46 -5.10 -6.18 -7.36
C LEU A 46 -6.41 -6.87 -7.78
N ARG A 47 -7.47 -6.10 -8.08
CA ARG A 47 -8.74 -6.64 -8.60
C ARG A 47 -8.54 -7.40 -9.91
N ALA A 48 -7.78 -6.83 -10.85
CA ALA A 48 -7.48 -7.49 -12.11
C ALA A 48 -6.70 -8.80 -11.89
N HIS A 49 -5.72 -8.80 -10.99
CA HIS A 49 -4.95 -9.99 -10.65
C HIS A 49 -5.84 -11.09 -10.03
N ASN A 50 -6.71 -10.75 -9.07
CA ASN A 50 -7.62 -11.70 -8.45
C ASN A 50 -8.57 -12.35 -9.48
N ALA A 51 -9.14 -11.54 -10.39
CA ALA A 51 -10.02 -12.02 -11.45
C ALA A 51 -9.33 -13.02 -12.40
N GLN A 52 -8.03 -12.84 -12.66
CA GLN A 52 -7.24 -13.72 -13.52
C GLN A 52 -6.73 -14.97 -12.81
N ALA A 53 -6.37 -14.86 -11.53
CA ALA A 53 -5.62 -15.88 -10.83
C ALA A 53 -6.44 -17.16 -10.53
N ARG A 54 -7.78 -17.09 -10.47
CA ARG A 54 -8.71 -18.21 -10.23
C ARG A 54 -8.29 -19.15 -9.08
N ARG A 55 -7.70 -18.60 -8.00
CA ARG A 55 -7.08 -19.38 -6.91
C ARG A 55 -8.06 -19.85 -5.83
N GLY A 56 -9.37 -19.58 -6.00
CA GLY A 56 -10.40 -19.86 -4.99
C GLY A 56 -10.42 -18.88 -3.82
N TYR A 57 -9.56 -17.85 -3.83
CA TYR A 57 -9.54 -16.77 -2.85
C TYR A 57 -9.09 -15.46 -3.51
N ASP A 58 -9.48 -14.33 -2.90
CA ASP A 58 -9.08 -12.99 -3.31
C ASP A 58 -7.97 -12.46 -2.40
N LEU A 59 -6.91 -11.94 -3.01
CA LEU A 59 -5.90 -11.18 -2.28
C LEU A 59 -6.48 -9.81 -1.89
N THR A 60 -6.27 -9.42 -0.64
CA THR A 60 -6.57 -8.07 -0.16
C THR A 60 -5.30 -7.43 0.39
N VAL A 61 -5.21 -6.11 0.29
CA VAL A 61 -4.10 -5.32 0.80
C VAL A 61 -4.67 -4.17 1.64
N THR A 62 -3.99 -3.87 2.73
CA THR A 62 -4.14 -2.60 3.44
C THR A 62 -2.79 -1.89 3.33
N ALA A 63 -2.79 -0.64 2.90
CA ALA A 63 -1.58 0.16 2.74
C ALA A 63 -1.74 1.46 3.53
N GLY A 64 -0.81 1.70 4.46
CA GLY A 64 -0.61 3.01 5.06
C GLY A 64 0.32 3.83 4.17
N ILE A 65 0.14 5.16 4.16
CA ILE A 65 0.90 6.05 3.28
C ILE A 65 1.39 7.24 4.11
N ALA A 66 2.67 7.55 3.98
CA ALA A 66 3.27 8.79 4.43
C ALA A 66 3.80 9.58 3.23
N THR A 67 3.73 10.90 3.31
CA THR A 67 4.21 11.81 2.26
C THR A 67 5.38 12.60 2.79
N PHE A 68 6.48 12.65 2.02
CA PHE A 68 7.60 13.52 2.33
C PHE A 68 7.23 14.99 2.05
N ASP A 69 7.41 15.84 3.05
CA ASP A 69 7.21 17.29 2.96
C ASP A 69 8.58 17.99 2.85
N PRO A 70 8.94 18.56 1.68
CA PRO A 70 10.23 19.25 1.51
C PRO A 70 10.40 20.46 2.44
N GLN A 71 9.30 21.06 2.92
CA GLN A 71 9.35 22.19 3.86
C GLN A 71 9.56 21.74 5.30
N ARG A 72 9.30 20.46 5.60
CA ARG A 72 9.49 19.84 6.90
C ARG A 72 10.16 18.47 6.71
N PRO A 73 11.45 18.46 6.35
CA PRO A 73 12.15 17.23 6.02
C PRO A 73 12.16 16.28 7.22
N ALA A 74 11.77 15.04 6.96
CA ALA A 74 11.79 13.96 7.94
C ALA A 74 12.71 12.83 7.43
N GLY A 75 13.39 12.15 8.35
CA GLY A 75 14.16 10.96 8.02
C GLY A 75 13.25 9.80 7.61
N VAL A 76 13.84 8.82 6.91
CA VAL A 76 13.12 7.62 6.43
C VAL A 76 12.41 6.89 7.58
N ASP A 77 13.05 6.77 8.74
CA ASP A 77 12.45 6.11 9.91
C ASP A 77 11.16 6.78 10.38
N ALA A 78 11.11 8.12 10.33
CA ALA A 78 9.91 8.87 10.71
C ALA A 78 8.78 8.70 9.69
N LEU A 79 9.11 8.66 8.40
CA LEU A 79 8.13 8.39 7.34
C LEU A 79 7.57 6.97 7.41
N MET A 80 8.44 5.99 7.70
CA MET A 80 8.05 4.59 7.92
C MET A 80 7.10 4.49 9.11
N ALA A 81 7.44 5.11 10.25
CA ALA A 81 6.58 5.12 11.43
C ALA A 81 5.22 5.79 11.17
N GLU A 82 5.18 6.88 10.39
CA GLU A 82 3.93 7.52 9.97
C GLU A 82 3.08 6.61 9.08
N ALA A 83 3.69 5.93 8.11
CA ALA A 83 3.01 4.99 7.24
C ALA A 83 2.44 3.80 8.03
N ASP A 84 3.19 3.28 9.01
CA ASP A 84 2.75 2.20 9.90
C ASP A 84 1.59 2.62 10.80
N ARG A 85 1.63 3.83 11.36
CA ARG A 85 0.49 4.39 12.11
C ARG A 85 -0.77 4.47 11.23
N SER A 86 -0.62 5.01 10.03
CA SER A 86 -1.71 5.07 9.04
C SER A 86 -2.26 3.69 8.70
N LEU A 87 -1.39 2.69 8.52
CA LEU A 87 -1.77 1.31 8.28
C LEU A 87 -2.54 0.71 9.45
N TYR A 88 -2.07 0.93 10.67
CA TYR A 88 -2.69 0.45 11.89
C TYR A 88 -4.10 1.03 12.08
N ASP A 89 -4.29 2.32 11.85
CA ASP A 89 -5.59 2.97 11.92
C ASP A 89 -6.58 2.40 10.90
N LEU A 90 -6.12 2.17 9.66
CA LEU A 90 -6.94 1.51 8.62
C LEU A 90 -7.31 0.07 8.99
N LYS A 91 -6.37 -0.70 9.56
CA LYS A 91 -6.64 -2.06 10.03
C LYS A 91 -7.68 -2.06 11.15
N ARG A 92 -7.59 -1.11 12.09
CA ARG A 92 -8.54 -0.97 13.20
C ARG A 92 -9.95 -0.65 12.71
N LEU A 93 -10.10 0.27 11.75
CA LEU A 93 -11.39 0.59 11.11
C LEU A 93 -11.99 -0.65 10.42
N ARG A 94 -11.19 -1.39 9.64
CA ARG A 94 -11.66 -2.61 8.96
C ARG A 94 -12.07 -3.74 9.91
N GLN A 95 -11.50 -3.79 11.11
CA GLN A 95 -11.90 -4.76 12.13
C GLN A 95 -13.23 -4.37 12.78
N GLN A 96 -13.52 -3.07 12.89
CA GLN A 96 -14.79 -2.55 13.40
C GLN A 96 -15.93 -2.69 12.38
N ASP A 97 -15.62 -2.58 11.08
CA ASP A 97 -16.57 -2.73 9.98
C ASP A 97 -16.88 -4.20 9.60
N ARG A 98 -16.26 -5.19 10.25
CA ARG A 98 -16.67 -6.59 10.09
C ARG A 98 -17.89 -6.83 10.98
N PRO A 99 -19.12 -6.97 10.44
CA PRO A 99 -20.21 -7.51 11.24
C PRO A 99 -19.78 -8.89 11.74
N GLY A 100 -19.98 -9.13 13.03
CA GLY A 100 -19.68 -10.42 13.64
C GLY A 100 -20.23 -11.55 12.78
N GLY A 101 -19.38 -12.53 12.48
CA GLY A 101 -19.79 -13.72 11.76
C GLY A 101 -20.98 -14.38 12.46
N ALA A 102 -22.08 -14.50 11.74
CA ALA A 102 -23.17 -15.45 11.93
C ALA A 102 -23.72 -15.80 10.55
#